data_AF-A0A323U8X6-F1
#
_entry.id   AF-A0A323U8X6-F1
#
_cell.length_a   1.000
_cell.length_b   1.000
_cell.length_c   1.000
_cell.angle_alpha   90.00
_cell.angle_beta   90.00
_cell.angle_gamma   90.00
#
_symmetry.space_group_name_H-M   'P 1'
#
loop_
_entity.id
_entity.type
_entity.pdbx_description
1 polymer ?
#
loop_
_entity_poly.entity_id
_entity_poly.type
_entity_poly.pdbx_seq_one_letter_code
_entity_poly.pdbx_strand_id
1 'polypeptide(L)' 'MNPYTLAWILLLLFGLINLGMAWSFLRPRNRLNLMWLPGGAVALSYLLFALFPGALTLLAFPILQTLAFQALLRLTTSHK' A
#
# COMPACT_ATOMS: atom_id res chain seq x y z
N MET A 1 5.25 -23.22 10.77
CA MET A 1 5.19 -21.75 10.95
C MET A 1 3.75 -21.36 11.19
N ASN A 2 3.47 -20.47 12.14
CA ASN A 2 2.09 -20.03 12.41
C ASN A 2 1.54 -19.29 11.18
N PRO A 3 0.32 -19.60 10.68
CA PRO A 3 -0.29 -18.89 9.55
C PRO A 3 -0.36 -17.38 9.75
N TYR A 4 -0.52 -16.89 10.98
CA TYR A 4 -0.47 -15.45 11.29
C TYR A 4 0.92 -14.83 11.05
N THR A 5 1.98 -15.56 11.36
CA THR A 5 3.36 -15.11 11.09
C THR A 5 3.61 -15.02 9.59
N LEU A 6 3.15 -16.02 8.83
CA LEU A 6 3.26 -15.99 7.37
C LEU A 6 2.49 -14.81 6.77
N ALA A 7 1.26 -14.56 7.25
CA ALA A 7 0.44 -13.43 6.84
C ALA A 7 1.14 -12.08 7.09
N TRP A 8 1.77 -11.91 8.26
CA TRP A 8 2.57 -10.73 8.57
C TRP A 8 3.78 -10.57 7.64
N ILE A 9 4.53 -11.64 7.40
CA ILE A 9 5.68 -11.62 6.49
C ILE A 9 5.23 -11.18 5.09
N LEU A 10 4.14 -11.76 4.59
CA LEU A 10 3.58 -11.41 3.29
C LEU A 10 3.10 -9.95 3.26
N LEU A 11 2.35 -9.49 4.26
CA LEU A 11 1.89 -8.10 4.34
C LEU A 11 3.06 -7.11 4.32
N LEU A 12 4.09 -7.36 5.14
CA LEU A 12 5.28 -6.52 5.22
C LEU A 12 6.03 -6.48 3.88
N LEU A 13 6.23 -7.64 3.26
CA LEU A 13 6.90 -7.75 1.97
C LEU A 13 6.12 -7.01 0.88
N PHE A 14 4.80 -7.24 0.80
CA PHE A 14 3.95 -6.58 -0.18
C PHE A 14 3.89 -5.06 0.03
N GLY A 15 3.89 -4.56 1.26
CA GLY A 15 3.91 -3.11 1.50
C GLY A 15 5.24 -2.49 1.10
N LEU A 16 6.38 -3.15 1.39
CA LEU A 16 7.69 -2.69 0.91
C LEU A 16 7.76 -2.64 -0.61
N ILE A 17 7.28 -3.68 -1.29
CA ILE A 17 7.22 -3.74 -2.75
C ILE A 17 6.34 -2.60 -3.30
N ASN A 18 5.13 -2.41 -2.76
CA ASN A 18 4.23 -1.34 -3.21
C ASN A 18 4.83 0.05 -3.03
N LEU A 19 5.44 0.34 -1.87
CA LEU A 19 6.09 1.62 -1.63
C LEU A 19 7.31 1.82 -2.53
N GLY A 20 8.09 0.76 -2.78
CA GLY A 20 9.20 0.79 -3.73
C GLY A 20 8.74 1.09 -5.16
N MET A 21 7.64 0.49 -5.61
CA MET A 21 7.04 0.78 -6.91
C MET A 21 6.53 2.22 -7.00
N ALA A 22 5.80 2.68 -5.97
CA ALA A 22 5.30 4.06 -5.92
C ALA A 22 6.45 5.08 -5.91
N TRP A 23 7.50 4.83 -5.13
CA TRP A 23 8.69 5.66 -5.09
C TRP A 23 9.38 5.73 -6.45
N SER A 24 9.57 4.59 -7.11
CA SER A 24 10.20 4.51 -8.44
C SER A 24 9.36 5.22 -9.51
N PHE A 25 8.03 5.22 -9.35
CA PHE A 25 7.13 5.96 -10.23
C PHE A 25 7.12 7.48 -9.94
N LEU A 26 7.12 7.89 -8.67
CA LEU A 26 6.99 9.30 -8.26
C LEU A 26 8.30 10.07 -8.30
N ARG A 27 9.44 9.44 -7.99
CA ARG A 27 10.76 10.10 -7.90
C ARG A 27 11.16 10.79 -9.22
N PRO A 28 11.09 10.16 -10.40
CA PRO A 28 11.43 10.81 -11.66
C PRO A 28 10.49 11.98 -12.02
N ARG A 29 9.29 12.01 -11.43
CA ARG A 29 8.27 13.04 -11.65
C ARG A 29 8.35 14.17 -10.62
N ASN A 30 9.28 14.12 -9.67
CA ASN A 30 9.39 15.04 -8.53
C ASN A 30 8.07 15.18 -7.72
N ARG A 31 7.29 14.08 -7.61
CA ARG A 31 5.99 14.04 -6.93
C ARG A 31 6.02 13.17 -5.66
N LEU A 32 7.16 13.12 -4.97
CA LEU A 32 7.31 12.32 -3.74
C LEU A 32 6.37 12.77 -2.61
N ASN A 33 5.86 14.00 -2.69
CA ASN A 33 4.79 14.49 -1.82
C ASN A 33 3.50 13.65 -1.90
N LEU A 34 3.32 12.79 -2.91
CA LEU A 34 2.17 11.88 -3.03
C LEU A 34 2.41 10.51 -2.39
N MET A 35 3.59 10.23 -1.83
CA MET A 35 3.92 8.96 -1.16
C MET A 35 3.02 8.65 0.03
N TRP A 36 2.37 9.67 0.62
CA TRP A 36 1.41 9.45 1.71
C TRP A 36 0.19 8.64 1.29
N LEU A 37 -0.17 8.60 0.00
CA LEU A 37 -1.29 7.79 -0.51
C LEU A 37 -1.00 6.29 -0.35
N PRO A 38 0.01 5.72 -1.04
CA PRO A 38 0.36 4.31 -0.86
C PRO A 38 0.89 4.04 0.56
N GLY A 39 1.63 4.99 1.16
CA GLY A 39 2.11 4.91 2.54
C GLY A 39 0.99 4.75 3.56
N GLY A 40 -0.04 5.61 3.47
CA GLY A 40 -1.22 5.57 4.32
C GLY A 40 -2.04 4.29 4.11
N ALA A 41 -2.19 3.84 2.86
CA ALA A 41 -2.87 2.58 2.56
C ALA A 41 -2.13 1.37 3.16
N VAL A 42 -0.78 1.35 3.11
CA VAL A 42 0.03 0.29 3.74
C VAL A 42 -0.15 0.33 5.26
N ALA A 43 0.02 1.51 5.87
CA ALA A 43 -0.09 1.68 7.32
C ALA A 43 -1.48 1.29 7.84
N LEU A 44 -2.54 1.70 7.15
CA LEU A 44 -3.91 1.35 7.51
C LEU A 44 -4.17 -0.15 7.39
N SER A 45 -3.65 -0.79 6.34
CA SER A 45 -3.76 -2.24 6.16
C SER A 45 -3.08 -3.01 7.30
N TYR A 46 -1.89 -2.56 7.70
CA TYR A 46 -1.16 -3.16 8.83
C TYR A 46 -1.91 -2.94 10.15
N LEU A 47 -2.45 -1.75 10.37
CA LEU A 47 -3.24 -1.45 11.55
C LEU A 47 -4.47 -2.34 11.64
N LEU A 48 -5.22 -2.48 10.54
CA LEU A 48 -6.40 -3.35 10.47
C LEU A 48 -6.06 -4.80 10.79
N PHE A 49 -4.99 -5.33 10.19
CA PHE A 49 -4.55 -6.70 10.44
C PHE A 49 -4.01 -6.90 11.86
N ALA A 50 -3.34 -5.91 12.45
CA ALA A 50 -2.88 -5.96 13.83
C ALA A 50 -4.03 -5.97 14.84
N LEU A 51 -5.07 -5.17 14.61
CA LEU A 51 -6.22 -5.06 15.50
C LEU A 51 -7.15 -6.26 15.38
N PHE A 52 -7.37 -6.76 14.16
CA PHE A 52 -8.33 -7.83 13.88
C PHE A 52 -7.74 -8.85 12.90
N PRO A 53 -6.76 -9.67 13.32
CA PRO A 53 -6.06 -10.57 12.40
C PRO A 53 -7.01 -11.59 11.79
N GLY A 54 -7.19 -11.53 10.47
CA GLY A 54 -8.03 -12.45 9.74
C GLY A 54 -7.95 -12.29 8.22
N ALA A 55 -8.57 -13.23 7.50
CA ALA A 55 -8.60 -13.22 6.04
C ALA A 55 -9.21 -11.94 5.45
N LEU A 56 -10.27 -11.41 6.08
CA LEU A 56 -10.91 -10.18 5.62
C LEU A 56 -9.98 -8.96 5.74
N THR A 57 -9.25 -8.84 6.84
CA THR A 57 -8.26 -7.77 7.00
C THR A 57 -7.04 -7.93 6.10
N LEU A 58 -6.72 -9.16 5.66
CA LEU A 58 -5.71 -9.39 4.62
C LEU A 58 -6.16 -8.85 3.27
N LEU A 59 -7.45 -8.98 2.94
CA LEU A 59 -8.02 -8.43 1.71
C LEU A 59 -8.07 -6.90 1.71
N ALA A 60 -8.08 -6.26 2.87
CA ALA A 60 -7.99 -4.80 2.94
C ALA A 60 -6.71 -4.27 2.28
N PHE A 61 -5.60 -5.04 2.33
CA PHE A 61 -4.34 -4.64 1.71
C PHE A 61 -4.48 -4.38 0.20
N PRO A 62 -4.81 -5.38 -0.66
CA PRO A 62 -4.91 -5.13 -2.10
C PRO A 62 -5.99 -4.09 -2.45
N ILE A 63 -7.09 -4.03 -1.69
CA ILE A 63 -8.17 -3.05 -1.93
C ILE A 63 -7.67 -1.61 -1.68
N LEU A 64 -7.10 -1.36 -0.51
CA LEU A 64 -6.59 -0.03 -0.14
C LEU A 64 -5.43 0.39 -1.06
N GLN A 65 -4.54 -0.54 -1.42
CA GLN A 65 -3.48 -0.27 -2.39
C GLN A 65 -4.07 0.11 -3.76
N THR A 66 -5.07 -0.63 -4.26
CA THR A 66 -5.69 -0.34 -5.56
C THR A 66 -6.29 1.07 -5.58
N LEU A 67 -7.00 1.46 -4.54
CA LEU A 67 -7.57 2.81 -4.41
C LEU A 67 -6.47 3.89 -4.34
N ALA A 68 -5.42 3.65 -3.55
CA ALA A 68 -4.30 4.58 -3.42
C ALA A 68 -3.57 4.79 -4.76
N PHE A 69 -3.29 3.70 -5.49
CA PHE A 69 -2.65 3.78 -6.81
C PHE A 69 -3.56 4.43 -7.85
N GLN A 70 -4.87 4.17 -7.82
CA GLN A 70 -5.81 4.86 -8.70
C GLN A 70 -5.82 6.36 -8.44
N ALA A 71 -5.87 6.79 -7.18
CA ALA A 71 -5.78 8.20 -6.81
C ALA A 71 -4.44 8.81 -7.23
N LEU A 72 -3.34 8.10 -6.99
CA LEU A 72 -2.00 8.52 -7.36
C LEU A 72 -1.84 8.70 -8.88
N LEU A 73 -2.37 7.77 -9.67
CA LEU A 73 -2.40 7.88 -11.14
C LEU A 73 -3.20 9.10 -11.58
N ARG A 74 -4.41 9.31 -11.05
CA ARG A 74 -5.24 10.48 -11.39
C ARG A 74 -4.51 11.79 -11.08
N LEU A 75 -3.88 11.91 -9.91
CA LEU A 75 -3.18 13.12 -9.51
C LEU A 75 -1.89 13.37 -10.29
N THR A 76 -1.30 12.34 -10.88
CA THR A 76 -0.04 12.45 -11.64
C THR A 76 -0.25 12.58 -13.14
N THR A 77 -1.40 12.14 -13.68
CA THR A 77 -1.72 12.20 -15.12
C THR A 77 -2.81 13.21 -15.46
N SER A 78 -3.52 13.77 -14.48
CA SER A 78 -4.50 14.86 -14.68
C SER A 78 -3.79 16.21 -14.92
N HIS A 79 -3.03 16.28 -16.00
CA HIS A 79 -2.67 17.50 -16.72
C HIS A 79 -2.89 17.20 -18.21
N LYS A 80 -4.15 17.28 -18.62
CA LYS A 80 -4.52 17.68 -19.97
C LYS A 80 -5.24 19.01 -19.85
#